data_AF-A0A227J747-F1
#
_entry.id   AF-A0A227J747-F1
#
_cell.length_a   1.000
_cell.length_b   1.000
_cell.length_c   1.000
_cell.angle_alpha   90.00
_cell.angle_beta   90.00
_cell.angle_gamma   90.00
#
_symmetry.space_group_name_H-M   'P 1'
#
loop_
_entity.id
_entity.type
_entity.pdbx_description
1 polymer ?
#
loop_
_entity_poly.entity_id
_entity_poly.type
_entity_poly.pdbx_seq_one_letter_code
_entity_poly.pdbx_strand_id
1 'polypeptide(L)' 'QLYSDGLFNFSVYVANKDEHSLKGQLVRQGRRTLHSFVNGDYEISVVGDIPPATAQRIAQSVTFNVTKSKQ' A
#
# COMPACT_ATOMS: atom_id res chain seq x y z
N GLN A 1 3.57 7.43 -3.71
CA GLN A 1 3.42 7.67 -5.16
C GLN A 1 1.95 7.68 -5.55
N LEU A 2 1.53 8.62 -6.40
CA LEU A 2 0.18 8.68 -6.97
C LEU A 2 0.13 7.99 -8.35
N TYR A 3 -0.95 7.25 -8.62
CA TYR A 3 -1.24 6.56 -9.87
C TYR A 3 -2.65 6.88 -10.36
N SER A 4 -2.84 6.85 -11.67
CA SER A 4 -4.11 7.09 -12.36
C SER A 4 -4.19 6.25 -13.63
N ASP A 5 -5.38 5.79 -13.98
CA ASP A 5 -5.71 5.17 -15.27
C ASP A 5 -6.59 6.07 -16.16
N GLY A 6 -6.84 7.32 -15.74
CA GLY A 6 -7.75 8.26 -16.41
C GLY A 6 -9.19 8.24 -15.91
N LEU A 7 -9.57 7.28 -15.06
CA LEU A 7 -10.90 7.19 -14.44
C LEU A 7 -10.81 7.11 -12.91
N PHE A 8 -9.93 6.24 -12.40
CA PHE A 8 -9.66 6.05 -10.98
C PHE A 8 -8.26 6.53 -10.61
N ASN A 9 -8.12 6.92 -9.34
CA ASN A 9 -6.86 7.36 -8.78
C ASN A 9 -6.59 6.63 -7.47
N PHE A 10 -5.33 6.26 -7.25
CA PHE A 10 -4.88 5.70 -5.99
C PHE A 10 -3.44 6.09 -5.68
N SER A 11 -3.12 6.18 -4.40
CA SER A 11 -1.79 6.44 -3.89
C SER A 11 -1.27 5.22 -3.15
N VAL A 12 0.01 4.92 -3.35
CA VAL A 12 0.77 3.92 -2.58
C VAL A 12 1.76 4.65 -1.69
N TYR A 13 1.65 4.43 -0.39
CA TYR A 13 2.57 4.91 0.63
C TYR A 13 3.41 3.74 1.15
N VAL A 14 4.69 3.99 1.39
CA VAL A 14 5.59 3.02 1.99
C VAL A 14 6.30 3.71 3.15
N ALA A 15 6.22 3.11 4.33
CA ALA A 15 6.91 3.56 5.53
C ALA A 15 7.69 2.38 6.15
N ASN A 16 8.67 2.68 6.99
CA ASN A 16 9.22 1.66 7.88
C ASN A 16 8.13 1.28 8.89
N LYS A 17 8.08 -0.01 9.23
CA LYS A 17 7.18 -0.52 10.26
C LYS A 17 7.55 0.09 11.62
N ASP A 18 6.57 0.60 12.34
CA ASP A 18 6.70 1.06 13.72
C ASP A 18 5.80 0.21 14.66
N GLU A 19 5.84 0.48 15.97
CA GLU A 19 4.99 -0.20 16.96
C GLU A 19 3.49 0.09 16.76
N HIS A 20 3.17 1.16 16.04
CA HIS A 20 1.81 1.58 15.70
C HIS A 20 1.37 1.11 14.31
N SER A 21 2.21 0.42 13.55
CA SER A 21 1.87 -0.11 12.24
C SER A 21 0.67 -1.03 12.35
N LEU A 22 -0.47 -0.53 11.88
CA LEU A 22 -1.76 -1.19 11.99
C LEU A 22 -1.74 -2.41 11.06
N LYS A 23 -1.38 -3.58 11.63
CA LYS A 23 -1.31 -4.84 10.90
C LYS A 23 -2.65 -5.13 10.22
N GLY A 24 -2.71 -4.97 8.90
CA GLY A 24 -3.87 -5.41 8.12
C GLY A 24 -5.12 -4.54 8.29
N GLN A 25 -4.98 -3.22 8.42
CA GLN A 25 -6.14 -2.34 8.50
C GLN A 25 -6.79 -2.16 7.13
N LEU A 26 -8.07 -2.53 7.03
CA LEU A 26 -8.92 -2.17 5.90
C LEU A 26 -9.97 -1.16 6.39
N VAL A 27 -9.93 0.06 5.85
CA VAL A 27 -10.94 1.09 6.10
C VAL A 27 -11.61 1.45 4.78
N ARG A 28 -12.94 1.46 4.76
CA ARG A 28 -13.70 1.94 3.62
C ARG A 28 -14.64 3.05 4.07
N GLN A 29 -14.52 4.21 3.42
CA GLN A 29 -15.40 5.35 3.63
C GLN A 29 -16.02 5.74 2.29
N GLY A 30 -17.26 5.30 2.07
CA GLY A 30 -17.95 5.46 0.79
C GLY A 30 -17.22 4.76 -0.34
N ARG A 31 -16.76 5.54 -1.34
CA ARG A 31 -15.99 5.03 -2.48
C ARG A 31 -14.49 4.87 -2.19
N ARG A 32 -13.97 5.56 -1.17
CA ARG A 32 -12.55 5.55 -0.84
C ARG A 32 -12.19 4.36 0.02
N THR A 33 -11.17 3.64 -0.40
CA THR A 33 -10.58 2.54 0.34
C THR A 33 -9.19 2.94 0.83
N LEU A 34 -8.87 2.58 2.07
CA LEU A 34 -7.53 2.53 2.63
C LEU A 34 -7.25 1.08 3.01
N HIS A 35 -6.14 0.54 2.52
CA HIS A 35 -5.67 -0.79 2.89
C HIS A 35 -4.20 -0.73 3.30
N SER A 36 -3.87 -1.15 4.52
CA SER A 36 -2.51 -1.26 5.04
C SER A 36 -2.07 -2.72 5.09
N PHE A 37 -0.88 -3.00 4.56
CA PHE A 37 -0.25 -4.31 4.54
C PHE A 37 1.20 -4.20 5.01
N VAL A 38 1.60 -5.05 5.96
CA VAL A 38 2.97 -5.07 6.47
C VAL A 38 3.73 -6.22 5.81
N ASN A 39 4.83 -5.92 5.13
CA ASN A 39 5.73 -6.88 4.50
C ASN A 39 7.15 -6.70 5.04
N GLY A 40 7.56 -7.57 5.96
CA GLY A 40 8.85 -7.45 6.66
C GLY A 40 8.90 -6.18 7.51
N ASP A 41 9.88 -5.32 7.20
CA ASP A 41 10.14 -4.05 7.89
C ASP A 41 9.42 -2.85 7.26
N TYR A 42 8.55 -3.09 6.27
CA TYR A 42 7.82 -2.04 5.58
C TYR A 42 6.31 -2.16 5.80
N GLU A 43 5.67 -1.02 6.02
CA GLU A 43 4.22 -0.86 5.93
C GLU A 43 3.88 -0.22 4.58
N ILE A 44 2.99 -0.89 3.84
CA ILE A 44 2.50 -0.45 2.54
C ILE A 44 1.02 -0.09 2.67
N SER A 45 0.68 1.16 2.39
CA SER A 45 -0.68 1.67 2.50
C SER A 45 -1.20 2.13 1.14
N VAL A 46 -2.32 1.57 0.69
CA VAL A 46 -2.95 1.90 -0.58
C VAL A 46 -4.24 2.66 -0.31
N VAL A 47 -4.35 3.87 -0.85
CA VAL A 47 -5.49 4.77 -0.64
C VAL A 47 -6.06 5.23 -1.97
N GLY A 48 -7.34 5.00 -2.23
CA GLY A 48 -7.95 5.46 -3.49
C GLY A 48 -9.40 5.04 -3.66
N ASP A 49 -10.02 5.52 -4.73
CA ASP A 49 -11.40 5.19 -5.10
C ASP A 49 -11.46 3.86 -5.88
N ILE A 50 -10.94 2.81 -5.27
CA ILE A 50 -10.84 1.46 -5.86
C ILE A 50 -11.45 0.41 -4.92
N PRO A 51 -11.92 -0.74 -5.45
CA PRO A 51 -12.40 -1.83 -4.61
C PRO A 51 -11.35 -2.31 -3.60
N PRO A 52 -11.74 -2.76 -2.39
CA PRO A 52 -10.83 -3.31 -1.39
C PRO A 52 -9.91 -4.42 -1.88
N ALA A 53 -10.44 -5.35 -2.68
CA ALA A 53 -9.66 -6.44 -3.26
C ALA A 53 -8.53 -5.92 -4.17
N THR A 54 -8.78 -4.83 -4.92
CA THR A 54 -7.77 -4.19 -5.77
C THR A 54 -6.69 -3.52 -4.92
N ALA A 55 -7.08 -2.78 -3.88
CA ALA A 55 -6.13 -2.14 -2.97
C ALA A 55 -5.23 -3.17 -2.27
N GLN A 56 -5.80 -4.29 -1.82
CA GLN A 56 -5.07 -5.42 -1.25
C GLN A 56 -4.07 -6.02 -2.24
N ARG A 57 -4.50 -6.31 -3.47
CA ARG A 57 -3.64 -6.86 -4.51
C ARG A 57 -2.47 -5.94 -4.84
N ILE A 58 -2.71 -4.63 -4.93
CA ILE A 58 -1.66 -3.62 -5.14
C ILE A 58 -0.66 -3.68 -3.98
N ALA A 59 -1.13 -3.62 -2.72
CA ALA A 59 -0.27 -3.61 -1.55
C ALA A 59 0.63 -4.86 -1.46
N GLN A 60 0.08 -6.03 -1.76
CA GLN A 60 0.80 -7.30 -1.76
C GLN A 60 1.79 -7.44 -2.93
N SER A 61 1.58 -6.72 -4.02
CA SER A 61 2.44 -6.77 -5.21
C SER A 61 3.68 -5.88 -5.14
N VAL A 62 3.80 -5.03 -4.11
CA VAL A 62 4.96 -4.14 -3.96
C VAL A 62 6.22 -4.95 -3.66
N THR A 63 7.23 -4.79 -4.52
CA THR A 63 8.54 -5.43 -4.38
C THR A 63 9.64 -4.40 -4.15
N PHE A 64 10.59 -4.73 -3.28
CA PHE A 64 11.74 -3.89 -2.98
C PHE A 64 12.97 -4.38 -3.74
N ASN A 65 13.58 -3.51 -4.54
CA ASN A 65 14.86 -3.79 -5.15
C ASN A 65 15.96 -3.60 -4.10
N VAL A 66 16.36 -4.67 -3.43
CA VAL A 66 17.55 -4.65 -2.58
C VAL A 66 18.77 -4.60 -3.49
N THR A 67 19.27 -3.40 -3.77
CA THR A 67 20.58 -3.23 -4.39
C THR A 67 21.60 -3.77 -3.40
N LYS A 68 22.05 -5.02 -3.57
CA LYS A 68 23.20 -5.54 -2.83
C LYS A 68 24.39 -4.65 -3.17
N SER A 69 24.77 -3.77 -2.24
CA SER A 69 26.07 -3.11 -2.32
C SER A 69 27.12 -4.22 -2.36
N LYS A 70 27.83 -4.33 -3.48
CA LYS A 70 29.01 -5.19 -3.57
C LYS A 70 30.00 -4.68 -2.52
N GLN A 71 30.32 -5.54 -1.55
CA GLN A 71 31.50 -5.40 -0.70
C GLN A 71 32.76 -5.58 -1.53
#